data_AF-A0A812JQ11-F1
#
_entry.id   AF-A0A812JQ11-F1
#
_cell.length_a   1.000
_cell.length_b   1.000
_cell.length_c   1.000
_cell.angle_alpha   90.00
_cell.angle_beta   90.00
_cell.angle_gamma   90.00
#
_symmetry.space_group_name_H-M   'P 1'
#
loop_
_entity.id
_entity.type
_entity.pdbx_description
1 polymer ?
#
loop_
_entity_poly.entity_id
_entity_poly.type
_entity_poly.pdbx_seq_one_letter_code
_entity_poly.pdbx_strand_id
1 'polypeptide(L)'
;SFDERMHPWAEDPKTVGALAGTQLAILASAAEKAEASKQIKDDIRKAGAIPPLVDFLKSDQNDRVQTAVVALSFLTADCKENVVAAYDAGALELMLKLVDSKVAGERAAAATTLRNICMENDDYRKKFVDLGGIQALVNQLDTPPDPALNHADVQLEAVLNLQDMVETEEGETIPEYAKLAIKAGAIEKLQ
;
A
#
# COMPACT_ATOMS: atom_id res chain seq x y z
N SER A 1 -20.27 -3.40 -12.25
CA SER A 1 -20.86 -4.38 -11.30
C SER A 1 -19.84 -4.71 -10.22
N PHE A 2 -20.04 -5.72 -9.36
CA PHE A 2 -19.01 -6.24 -8.45
C PHE A 2 -17.71 -6.62 -9.20
N ASP A 3 -17.84 -7.07 -10.46
CA ASP A 3 -16.73 -7.42 -11.36
C ASP A 3 -15.90 -6.23 -11.86
N GLU A 4 -16.40 -4.99 -11.81
CA GLU A 4 -15.66 -3.84 -12.38
C GLU A 4 -14.72 -3.16 -11.38
N ARG A 5 -14.79 -3.53 -10.09
CA ARG A 5 -14.13 -2.80 -9.00
C ARG A 5 -13.08 -3.61 -8.23
N MET A 6 -13.05 -4.92 -8.45
CA MET A 6 -12.01 -5.80 -7.94
C MET A 6 -11.10 -6.17 -9.09
N HIS A 7 -9.79 -6.05 -8.88
CA HIS A 7 -8.82 -6.39 -9.91
C HIS A 7 -8.75 -7.92 -10.08
N PRO A 8 -8.54 -8.47 -11.29
CA PRO A 8 -8.49 -9.92 -11.57
C PRO A 8 -7.66 -10.78 -10.63
N TRP A 9 -6.61 -10.23 -10.04
CA TRP A 9 -5.76 -10.94 -9.09
C TRP A 9 -6.39 -11.15 -7.70
N ALA A 10 -7.51 -10.50 -7.39
CA ALA A 10 -8.23 -10.54 -6.11
C ALA A 10 -9.72 -10.99 -6.26
N GLU A 11 -10.11 -11.52 -7.43
CA GLU A 11 -11.52 -11.79 -7.79
C GLU A 11 -12.14 -13.05 -7.15
N ASP A 12 -11.38 -13.98 -6.56
CA ASP A 12 -11.92 -15.26 -6.00
C ASP A 12 -11.55 -15.51 -4.52
N PRO A 13 -12.00 -14.67 -3.57
CA PRO A 13 -11.78 -14.90 -2.13
C PRO A 13 -12.59 -16.11 -1.63
N LYS A 14 -11.92 -17.12 -1.05
CA LYS A 14 -12.54 -18.40 -0.66
C LYS A 14 -12.89 -18.50 0.83
N THR A 15 -12.34 -17.61 1.65
CA THR A 15 -12.62 -17.56 3.08
C THR A 15 -13.60 -16.44 3.44
N VAL A 16 -14.44 -16.65 4.46
CA VAL A 16 -15.38 -15.62 4.96
C VAL A 16 -14.67 -14.32 5.36
N GLY A 17 -13.45 -14.42 5.89
CA GLY A 17 -12.61 -13.27 6.20
C GLY A 17 -12.16 -12.50 4.95
N ALA A 18 -11.74 -13.20 3.90
CA ALA A 18 -11.36 -12.57 2.63
C ALA A 18 -12.56 -11.88 1.96
N LEU A 19 -13.74 -12.51 1.98
CA LEU A 19 -14.98 -11.88 1.49
C LEU A 19 -15.33 -10.60 2.26
N ALA A 20 -15.21 -10.63 3.58
CA ALA A 20 -15.48 -9.46 4.42
C ALA A 20 -14.51 -8.32 4.15
N GLY A 21 -13.20 -8.59 4.08
CA GLY A 21 -12.21 -7.56 3.78
C GLY A 21 -12.33 -7.01 2.36
N THR A 22 -12.72 -7.84 1.38
CA THR A 22 -13.02 -7.39 0.02
C THR A 22 -14.19 -6.41 0.01
N GLN A 23 -15.25 -6.69 0.78
CA GLN A 23 -16.36 -5.76 0.93
C GLN A 23 -15.93 -4.42 1.56
N LEU A 24 -15.01 -4.45 2.55
CA LEU A 24 -14.47 -3.23 3.16
C LEU A 24 -13.67 -2.39 2.16
N ALA A 25 -12.85 -3.03 1.33
CA ALA A 25 -12.11 -2.36 0.26
C ALA A 25 -13.06 -1.67 -0.73
N ILE A 26 -14.11 -2.37 -1.16
CA ILE A 26 -15.14 -1.82 -2.05
C ILE A 26 -15.84 -0.63 -1.38
N LEU A 27 -16.23 -0.74 -0.11
CA LEU A 27 -16.89 0.36 0.60
C LEU A 27 -15.96 1.59 0.70
N ALA A 28 -14.68 1.39 0.98
CA ALA A 28 -13.70 2.46 1.07
C ALA A 28 -13.46 3.17 -0.28
N SER A 29 -13.52 2.43 -1.40
CA SER A 29 -13.27 2.96 -2.75
C SER A 29 -14.52 3.47 -3.49
N ALA A 30 -15.72 3.01 -3.11
CA ALA A 30 -16.95 3.22 -3.89
C ALA A 30 -17.63 4.59 -3.74
N ALA A 31 -17.12 5.47 -2.88
CA ALA A 31 -17.77 6.76 -2.63
C ALA A 31 -17.42 7.79 -3.72
N GLU A 32 -18.41 8.20 -4.52
CA GLU A 32 -18.27 9.26 -5.54
C GLU A 32 -17.92 10.64 -4.97
N LYS A 33 -18.15 10.85 -3.66
CA LYS A 33 -17.88 12.10 -2.95
C LYS A 33 -16.84 11.87 -1.85
N ALA A 34 -15.83 12.73 -1.79
CA ALA A 34 -14.73 12.65 -0.82
C ALA A 34 -15.24 12.55 0.64
N GLU A 35 -16.25 13.35 1.01
CA GLU A 35 -16.81 13.35 2.37
C GLU A 35 -17.48 12.01 2.73
N ALA A 36 -18.18 11.40 1.78
CA ALA A 36 -18.78 10.08 1.99
C ALA A 36 -17.71 8.98 2.08
N SER A 37 -16.62 9.09 1.31
CA SER A 37 -15.47 8.16 1.41
C SER A 37 -14.83 8.25 2.80
N LYS A 38 -14.59 9.48 3.28
CA LYS A 38 -14.02 9.73 4.61
C LYS A 38 -14.88 9.14 5.71
N GLN A 39 -16.19 9.39 5.69
CA GLN A 39 -17.12 8.86 6.68
C GLN A 39 -17.12 7.32 6.71
N ILE A 40 -17.12 6.67 5.54
CA ILE A 40 -17.08 5.20 5.45
C ILE A 40 -15.79 4.65 6.05
N LYS A 41 -14.63 5.23 5.68
CA LYS A 41 -13.33 4.86 6.22
C LYS A 41 -13.28 5.00 7.75
N ASP A 42 -13.88 6.08 8.27
CA ASP A 42 -14.00 6.31 9.70
C ASP A 42 -14.89 5.29 10.41
N ASP A 43 -16.04 4.94 9.83
CA ASP A 43 -16.96 3.97 10.42
C ASP A 43 -16.34 2.56 10.46
N ILE A 44 -15.61 2.17 9.41
CA ILE A 44 -14.86 0.91 9.36
C ILE A 44 -13.81 0.87 10.48
N ARG A 45 -13.05 1.95 10.69
CA ARG A 45 -12.08 2.04 11.79
C ARG A 45 -12.76 1.99 13.15
N LYS A 46 -13.83 2.76 13.37
CA LYS A 46 -14.58 2.78 14.64
C LYS A 46 -15.21 1.43 14.98
N ALA A 47 -15.52 0.62 13.97
CA ALA A 47 -15.94 -0.78 14.14
C ALA A 47 -14.78 -1.73 14.52
N GLY A 48 -13.54 -1.24 14.58
CA GLY A 48 -12.37 -2.03 14.99
C GLY A 48 -11.78 -2.93 13.91
N ALA A 49 -12.03 -2.64 12.62
CA ALA A 49 -11.65 -3.54 11.53
C ALA A 49 -10.14 -3.54 11.19
N ILE A 50 -9.39 -2.46 11.50
CA ILE A 50 -7.99 -2.31 11.08
C ILE A 50 -7.06 -3.36 11.73
N PRO A 51 -7.03 -3.56 13.06
CA PRO A 51 -6.13 -4.55 13.65
C PRO A 51 -6.36 -5.99 13.14
N PRO A 52 -7.62 -6.48 13.00
CA PRO A 52 -7.88 -7.77 12.36
C PRO A 52 -7.39 -7.88 10.90
N LEU A 53 -7.50 -6.81 10.11
CA LEU A 53 -6.96 -6.78 8.75
C LEU A 53 -5.43 -6.86 8.77
N VAL A 54 -4.77 -6.19 9.70
CA VAL A 54 -3.30 -6.31 9.86
C VAL A 54 -2.90 -7.71 10.30
N ASP A 55 -3.69 -8.37 11.15
CA ASP A 55 -3.45 -9.77 11.53
C ASP A 55 -3.64 -10.75 10.35
N PHE A 56 -4.51 -10.44 9.38
CA PHE A 56 -4.65 -11.24 8.17
C PHE A 56 -3.37 -11.25 7.30
N LEU A 57 -2.52 -10.21 7.39
CA LEU A 57 -1.21 -10.20 6.71
C LEU A 57 -0.26 -11.29 7.23
N LYS A 58 -0.54 -11.88 8.39
CA LYS A 58 0.25 -12.97 9.00
C LYS A 58 -0.28 -14.36 8.63
N SER A 59 -1.33 -14.45 7.83
CA SER A 59 -2.01 -15.68 7.47
C SER A 59 -1.21 -16.50 6.44
N ASP A 60 -1.23 -17.82 6.57
CA ASP A 60 -0.72 -18.73 5.53
C ASP A 60 -1.68 -18.87 4.33
N GLN A 61 -2.88 -18.29 4.43
CA GLN A 61 -3.87 -18.27 3.36
C GLN A 61 -3.72 -17.01 2.50
N ASN A 62 -3.32 -17.21 1.24
CA ASN A 62 -3.06 -16.12 0.29
C ASN A 62 -4.26 -15.19 0.09
N ASP A 63 -5.49 -15.73 0.06
CA ASP A 63 -6.70 -14.91 -0.13
C ASP A 63 -6.88 -13.90 1.01
N ARG A 64 -6.59 -14.28 2.25
CA ARG A 64 -6.62 -13.37 3.40
C ARG A 64 -5.55 -12.29 3.33
N VAL A 65 -4.34 -12.65 2.94
CA VAL A 65 -3.23 -11.68 2.80
C VAL A 65 -3.57 -10.67 1.70
N GLN A 66 -3.95 -11.15 0.51
CA GLN A 66 -4.32 -10.30 -0.62
C GLN A 66 -5.47 -9.36 -0.28
N THR A 67 -6.54 -9.88 0.33
CA THR A 67 -7.65 -9.06 0.79
C THR A 67 -7.19 -7.98 1.78
N ALA A 68 -6.35 -8.33 2.75
CA ALA A 68 -5.89 -7.38 3.75
C ALA A 68 -5.05 -6.26 3.14
N VAL A 69 -4.15 -6.60 2.19
CA VAL A 69 -3.35 -5.63 1.46
C VAL A 69 -4.23 -4.64 0.70
N VAL A 70 -5.22 -5.14 -0.05
CA VAL A 70 -6.16 -4.28 -0.79
C VAL A 70 -6.99 -3.41 0.14
N ALA A 71 -7.55 -3.99 1.20
CA ALA A 71 -8.39 -3.23 2.13
C ALA A 71 -7.59 -2.12 2.81
N LEU A 72 -6.37 -2.42 3.27
CA LEU A 72 -5.51 -1.44 3.95
C LEU A 72 -5.02 -0.34 3.00
N SER A 73 -4.76 -0.63 1.72
CA SER A 73 -4.36 0.41 0.76
C SER A 73 -5.47 1.45 0.56
N PHE A 74 -6.73 1.02 0.44
CA PHE A 74 -7.87 1.94 0.35
C PHE A 74 -8.21 2.63 1.67
N LEU A 75 -8.12 1.91 2.79
CA LEU A 75 -8.46 2.47 4.11
C LEU A 75 -7.46 3.53 4.57
N THR A 76 -6.18 3.40 4.19
CA THR A 76 -5.13 4.36 4.56
C THR A 76 -5.06 5.56 3.64
N ALA A 77 -5.54 5.46 2.40
CA ALA A 77 -5.55 6.58 1.46
C ALA A 77 -6.35 7.77 2.03
N ASP A 78 -5.74 8.95 2.06
CA ASP A 78 -6.34 10.22 2.53
C ASP A 78 -7.02 10.13 3.92
N CYS A 79 -6.55 9.25 4.80
CA CYS A 79 -7.15 9.04 6.11
C CYS A 79 -6.10 8.81 7.21
N LYS A 80 -5.68 9.93 7.82
CA LYS A 80 -4.70 9.98 8.92
C LYS A 80 -5.00 9.01 10.05
N GLU A 81 -6.24 9.00 10.53
CA GLU A 81 -6.65 8.17 11.66
C GLU A 81 -6.52 6.68 11.35
N ASN A 82 -6.75 6.28 10.09
CA ASN A 82 -6.59 4.90 9.64
C ASN A 82 -5.12 4.55 9.45
N VAL A 83 -4.31 5.48 8.96
CA VAL A 83 -2.86 5.31 8.85
C VAL A 83 -2.25 5.04 10.23
N VAL A 84 -2.56 5.88 11.22
CA VAL A 84 -2.07 5.72 12.60
C VAL A 84 -2.52 4.36 13.17
N ALA A 85 -3.80 4.00 13.01
CA ALA A 85 -4.30 2.71 13.49
C ALA A 85 -3.61 1.51 12.82
N ALA A 86 -3.29 1.60 11.52
CA ALA A 86 -2.58 0.55 10.79
C ALA A 86 -1.12 0.45 11.26
N TYR A 87 -0.45 1.59 11.44
CA TYR A 87 0.92 1.64 11.97
C TYR A 87 1.00 1.05 13.38
N ASP A 88 0.11 1.45 14.28
CA ASP A 88 0.06 0.96 15.67
C ASP A 88 -0.21 -0.55 15.74
N ALA A 89 -0.95 -1.10 14.76
CA ALA A 89 -1.18 -2.54 14.62
C ALA A 89 0.02 -3.31 14.02
N GLY A 90 1.07 -2.62 13.58
CA GLY A 90 2.28 -3.22 13.01
C GLY A 90 2.22 -3.47 11.51
N ALA A 91 1.43 -2.70 10.77
CA ALA A 91 1.30 -2.86 9.31
C ALA A 91 2.61 -2.59 8.56
N LEU A 92 3.46 -1.69 9.05
CA LEU A 92 4.69 -1.26 8.37
C LEU A 92 5.63 -2.43 8.05
N GLU A 93 6.02 -3.22 9.06
CA GLU A 93 6.92 -4.36 8.87
C GLU A 93 6.29 -5.52 8.08
N LEU A 94 4.97 -5.67 8.16
CA LEU A 94 4.25 -6.72 7.44
C LEU A 94 4.10 -6.37 5.96
N MET A 95 3.69 -5.14 5.65
CA MET A 95 3.62 -4.64 4.27
C MET A 95 4.99 -4.62 3.61
N LEU A 96 6.05 -4.27 4.34
CA LEU A 96 7.41 -4.27 3.81
C LEU A 96 7.88 -5.66 3.36
N LYS A 97 7.30 -6.76 3.88
CA LYS A 97 7.60 -8.11 3.38
C LYS A 97 6.86 -8.45 2.08
N LEU A 98 5.78 -7.73 1.79
CA LEU A 98 4.90 -7.99 0.64
C LEU A 98 5.27 -7.16 -0.59
N VAL A 99 6.16 -6.18 -0.46
CA VAL A 99 6.74 -5.40 -1.58
C VAL A 99 7.60 -6.23 -2.53
N ASP A 100 7.94 -7.47 -2.17
CA ASP A 100 8.62 -8.45 -3.03
C ASP A 100 7.67 -9.60 -3.44
N SER A 101 6.34 -9.43 -3.25
CA SER A 101 5.36 -10.44 -3.66
C SER A 101 5.49 -10.76 -5.15
N LYS A 102 5.27 -12.03 -5.49
CA LYS A 102 5.20 -12.49 -6.88
C LYS A 102 3.92 -12.02 -7.58
N VAL A 103 2.91 -11.60 -6.83
CA VAL A 103 1.67 -11.05 -7.35
C VAL A 103 1.85 -9.54 -7.49
N ALA A 104 1.86 -9.05 -8.74
CA ALA A 104 2.19 -7.64 -9.01
C ALA A 104 1.22 -6.67 -8.33
N GLY A 105 -0.07 -7.01 -8.28
CA GLY A 105 -1.09 -6.17 -7.64
C GLY A 105 -0.94 -6.07 -6.12
N GLU A 106 -0.59 -7.18 -5.47
CA GLU A 106 -0.29 -7.22 -4.04
C GLU A 106 0.94 -6.36 -3.72
N ARG A 107 2.00 -6.51 -4.54
CA ARG A 107 3.23 -5.74 -4.43
C ARG A 107 2.99 -4.23 -4.55
N ALA A 108 2.21 -3.81 -5.55
CA ALA A 108 1.88 -2.40 -5.77
C ALA A 108 1.04 -1.83 -4.62
N ALA A 109 -0.01 -2.55 -4.20
CA ALA A 109 -0.87 -2.11 -3.11
C ALA A 109 -0.13 -2.05 -1.75
N ALA A 110 0.83 -2.95 -1.51
CA ALA A 110 1.71 -2.88 -0.35
C ALA A 110 2.60 -1.62 -0.38
N ALA A 111 3.19 -1.31 -1.54
CA ALA A 111 4.01 -0.09 -1.71
C ALA A 111 3.20 1.19 -1.48
N THR A 112 2.00 1.30 -2.05
CA THR A 112 1.11 2.45 -1.83
C THR A 112 0.72 2.58 -0.34
N THR A 113 0.43 1.46 0.33
CA THR A 113 0.12 1.49 1.78
C THR A 113 1.32 1.97 2.60
N LEU A 114 2.53 1.52 2.28
CA LEU A 114 3.76 1.97 2.95
C LEU A 114 4.02 3.45 2.72
N ARG A 115 3.82 3.93 1.48
CA ARG A 115 3.89 5.36 1.15
C ARG A 115 2.90 6.17 1.99
N ASN A 116 1.64 5.74 2.08
CA ASN A 116 0.64 6.41 2.93
C ASN A 116 1.08 6.48 4.40
N ILE A 117 1.62 5.39 4.94
CA ILE A 117 2.16 5.34 6.31
C ILE A 117 3.33 6.33 6.49
N CYS A 118 4.25 6.35 5.55
CA CYS A 118 5.45 7.19 5.62
C CYS A 118 5.16 8.67 5.40
N MET A 119 4.13 9.02 4.63
CA MET A 119 3.72 10.41 4.44
C MET A 119 3.01 11.00 5.65
N GLU A 120 2.46 10.17 6.54
CA GLU A 120 1.70 10.66 7.70
C GLU A 120 2.59 11.16 8.85
N ASN A 121 3.79 10.60 9.00
CA ASN A 121 4.69 10.95 10.10
C ASN A 121 6.15 10.66 9.75
N ASP A 122 7.02 11.65 9.96
CA ASP A 122 8.47 11.54 9.69
C ASP A 122 9.16 10.43 10.48
N ASP A 123 8.70 10.12 11.71
CA ASP A 123 9.23 9.00 12.49
C ASP A 123 8.86 7.65 11.85
N TYR A 124 7.67 7.55 11.23
CA TYR A 124 7.26 6.34 10.50
C TYR A 124 8.09 6.20 9.22
N ARG A 125 8.29 7.30 8.49
CA ARG A 125 9.18 7.35 7.33
C ARG A 125 10.61 6.95 7.70
N LYS A 126 11.15 7.51 8.78
CA LYS A 126 12.49 7.17 9.27
C LYS A 126 12.61 5.68 9.59
N LYS A 127 11.64 5.13 10.33
CA LYS A 127 11.61 3.69 10.64
C LYS A 127 11.54 2.84 9.37
N PHE A 128 10.75 3.24 8.38
CA PHE A 128 10.69 2.57 7.08
C PHE A 128 12.06 2.57 6.39
N VAL A 129 12.76 3.71 6.38
CA VAL A 129 14.11 3.81 5.81
C VAL A 129 15.11 2.94 6.56
N ASP A 130 15.08 2.94 7.89
CA ASP A 130 15.95 2.11 8.75
C ASP A 130 15.76 0.60 8.49
N LEU A 131 14.55 0.20 8.09
CA LEU A 131 14.22 -1.18 7.70
C LEU A 131 14.59 -1.53 6.25
N GLY A 132 15.20 -0.60 5.50
CA GLY A 132 15.61 -0.80 4.11
C GLY A 132 14.51 -0.49 3.08
N GLY A 133 13.47 0.25 3.48
CA GLY A 133 12.31 0.54 2.65
C GLY A 133 12.62 1.24 1.31
N ILE A 134 13.64 2.12 1.27
CA ILE A 134 14.06 2.76 0.02
C ILE A 134 14.56 1.74 -1.00
N GLN A 135 15.38 0.77 -0.58
CA GLN A 135 15.85 -0.28 -1.48
C GLN A 135 14.67 -1.10 -2.02
N ALA A 136 13.70 -1.40 -1.16
CA ALA A 136 12.50 -2.13 -1.55
C ALA A 136 11.69 -1.38 -2.63
N LEU A 137 11.48 -0.07 -2.50
CA LEU A 137 10.79 0.71 -3.52
C LEU A 137 11.60 0.83 -4.82
N VAL A 138 12.92 1.01 -4.72
CA VAL A 138 13.79 1.03 -5.91
C VAL A 138 13.72 -0.28 -6.69
N ASN A 139 13.59 -1.42 -6.02
CA ASN A 139 13.43 -2.72 -6.69
C ASN A 139 12.11 -2.82 -7.48
N GLN A 140 11.13 -1.95 -7.26
CA GLN A 140 9.86 -1.97 -7.99
C GLN A 140 9.90 -1.20 -9.31
N LEU A 141 10.86 -0.28 -9.49
CA LEU A 141 10.94 0.61 -10.65
C LEU A 141 11.05 -0.13 -12.00
N ASP A 142 11.68 -1.31 -12.01
CA ASP A 142 11.91 -2.12 -13.21
C ASP A 142 11.17 -3.47 -13.15
N THR A 143 10.03 -3.52 -12.45
CA THR A 143 9.28 -4.77 -12.36
C THR A 143 8.74 -5.24 -13.71
N PRO A 144 8.72 -6.55 -14.00
CA PRO A 144 8.24 -7.05 -15.29
C PRO A 144 6.76 -6.72 -15.51
N PRO A 145 6.32 -6.54 -16.77
CA PRO A 145 4.90 -6.41 -17.09
C PRO A 145 4.09 -7.62 -16.61
N ASP A 146 2.94 -7.36 -15.99
CA ASP A 146 1.93 -8.36 -15.64
C ASP A 146 0.74 -8.21 -16.61
N PRO A 147 0.34 -9.26 -17.35
CA PRO A 147 -0.79 -9.20 -18.28
C PRO A 147 -2.13 -8.78 -17.64
N ALA A 148 -2.28 -8.94 -16.33
CA ALA A 148 -3.48 -8.57 -15.59
C ALA A 148 -3.53 -7.09 -15.18
N LEU A 149 -2.44 -6.34 -15.35
CA LEU A 149 -2.31 -4.95 -14.90
C LEU A 149 -1.89 -4.04 -16.05
N ASN A 150 -2.24 -2.76 -15.95
CA ASN A 150 -1.63 -1.75 -16.80
C ASN A 150 -0.20 -1.46 -16.33
N HIS A 151 0.79 -1.88 -17.13
CA HIS A 151 2.19 -1.74 -16.77
C HIS A 151 2.63 -0.28 -16.59
N ALA A 152 2.09 0.65 -17.39
CA ALA A 152 2.42 2.06 -17.28
C ALA A 152 1.97 2.67 -15.94
N ASP A 153 0.77 2.28 -15.47
CA ASP A 153 0.24 2.74 -14.19
C ASP A 153 1.08 2.19 -13.04
N VAL A 154 1.47 0.92 -13.09
CA VAL A 154 2.35 0.30 -12.08
C VAL A 154 3.71 0.99 -12.01
N GLN A 155 4.33 1.29 -13.15
CA GLN A 155 5.61 2.00 -13.19
C GLN A 155 5.48 3.44 -12.67
N LEU A 156 4.43 4.15 -13.05
CA LEU A 156 4.16 5.50 -12.56
C LEU A 156 4.00 5.52 -11.04
N GLU A 157 3.19 4.62 -10.49
CA GLU A 157 3.00 4.47 -9.04
C GLU A 157 4.32 4.15 -8.32
N ALA A 158 5.16 3.27 -8.88
CA ALA A 158 6.47 2.97 -8.29
C ALA A 158 7.38 4.21 -8.23
N VAL A 159 7.37 5.04 -9.28
CA VAL A 159 8.11 6.31 -9.31
C VAL A 159 7.57 7.29 -8.28
N LEU A 160 6.25 7.49 -8.23
CA LEU A 160 5.61 8.41 -7.28
C LEU A 160 5.87 8.00 -5.83
N ASN A 161 5.74 6.70 -5.54
CA ASN A 161 6.03 6.17 -4.20
C ASN A 161 7.48 6.45 -3.77
N LEU A 162 8.46 6.29 -4.67
CA LEU A 162 9.85 6.61 -4.37
C LEU A 162 10.08 8.12 -4.24
N GLN A 163 9.46 8.93 -5.11
CA GLN A 163 9.55 10.38 -5.08
C GLN A 163 9.10 10.93 -3.73
N ASP A 164 7.93 10.50 -3.26
CA ASP A 164 7.37 10.89 -1.96
C ASP A 164 8.28 10.52 -0.79
N MET A 165 9.10 9.47 -0.93
CA MET A 165 10.08 9.12 0.10
C MET A 165 11.30 10.03 0.09
N VAL A 166 11.71 10.56 -1.07
CA VAL A 166 12.93 11.36 -1.20
C VAL A 166 12.66 12.86 -1.21
N GLU A 167 11.41 13.29 -1.11
CA GLU A 167 11.00 14.71 -1.07
C GLU A 167 10.18 15.04 0.19
N THR A 168 10.23 16.30 0.62
CA THR A 168 9.33 16.86 1.63
C THR A 168 7.96 17.19 1.02
N GLU A 169 6.98 17.55 1.86
CA GLU A 169 5.66 17.98 1.37
C GLU A 169 5.74 19.25 0.48
N GLU A 170 6.78 20.07 0.67
CA GLU A 170 7.07 21.24 -0.16
C GLU A 170 7.80 20.91 -1.47
N GLY A 171 8.10 19.63 -1.72
CA GLY A 171 8.84 19.17 -2.90
C GLY A 171 10.35 19.39 -2.81
N GLU A 172 10.89 19.62 -1.61
CA GLU A 172 12.35 19.73 -1.42
C GLU A 172 12.97 18.34 -1.29
N THR A 173 14.07 18.09 -2.01
CA THR A 173 14.77 16.81 -1.91
C THR A 173 15.38 16.60 -0.52
N ILE A 174 15.11 15.45 0.09
CA ILE A 174 15.72 14.95 1.31
C ILE A 174 17.05 14.27 0.92
N PRO A 175 18.23 14.91 1.14
CA PRO A 175 19.47 14.46 0.51
C PRO A 175 19.95 13.09 1.00
N GLU A 176 19.62 12.72 2.23
CA GLU A 176 19.95 11.41 2.81
C GLU A 176 19.22 10.28 2.07
N TYR A 177 17.90 10.44 1.89
CA TYR A 177 17.06 9.44 1.25
C TYR A 177 17.33 9.36 -0.25
N ALA A 178 17.56 10.49 -0.92
CA ALA A 178 17.98 10.51 -2.32
C ALA A 178 19.31 9.76 -2.54
N LYS A 179 20.31 9.93 -1.65
CA LYS A 179 21.56 9.17 -1.72
C LYS A 179 21.35 7.67 -1.54
N LEU A 180 20.44 7.26 -0.66
CA LEU A 180 20.08 5.86 -0.50
C LEU A 180 19.42 5.29 -1.76
N ALA A 181 18.51 6.04 -2.39
CA ALA A 181 17.88 5.65 -3.64
C ALA A 181 18.89 5.51 -4.80
N ILE A 182 19.82 6.46 -4.92
CA ILE A 182 20.90 6.38 -5.92
C ILE A 182 21.78 5.16 -5.67
N LYS A 183 22.19 4.92 -4.43
CA LYS A 183 23.00 3.74 -4.06
C LYS A 183 22.26 2.42 -4.33
N ALA A 184 20.93 2.43 -4.23
CA ALA A 184 20.07 1.29 -4.52
C ALA A 184 19.88 1.03 -6.02
N GLY A 185 20.38 1.90 -6.90
CA GLY A 185 20.32 1.74 -8.35
C GLY A 185 19.10 2.40 -9.01
N ALA A 186 18.54 3.44 -8.39
CA ALA A 186 17.34 4.11 -8.93
C ALA A 186 17.60 4.74 -10.31
N ILE A 187 18.78 5.30 -10.56
CA ILE A 187 19.08 6.00 -11.82
C ILE A 187 19.06 5.03 -12.99
N GLU A 188 19.68 3.86 -12.84
CA GLU A 188 19.75 2.84 -13.89
C GLU A 188 18.38 2.27 -14.23
N LYS A 189 17.47 2.17 -13.25
CA LYS A 189 16.12 1.63 -13.43
C LYS A 189 15.12 2.64 -14.01
N LEU A 190 15.46 3.94 -14.04
CA LEU A 190 14.61 5.01 -14.59
C LEU A 190 14.96 5.39 -16.04
N GLN A 191 15.99 4.79 -16.64
CA GLN A 191 16.46 5.03 -18.00
C GLN A 191 15.78 4.13 -19.03
#